data_AF-A0A8E1RZZ2-F1
#
_entry.id   AF-A0A8E1RZZ2-F1
#
_cell.length_a   1.000
_cell.length_b   1.000
_cell.length_c   1.000
_cell.angle_alpha   90.00
_cell.angle_beta   90.00
_cell.angle_gamma   90.00
#
_symmetry.space_group_name_H-M   'P 1'
#
loop_
_entity.id
_entity.type
_entity.pdbx_description
1 polymer ?
#
loop_
_entity_poly.entity_id
_entity_poly.type
_entity_poly.pdbx_seq_one_letter_code
_entity_poly.pdbx_strand_id
1 'polypeptide(L)'
;MHNVTSQSSTSSNVINASIVSQNELSRIQDNADAIRAKAMELTDSWEGVMFALPPGDLEKMALALGFTPDVAEKIHQEIRSLAYAKTQSLTGPAAIATYHASDVSLLALRGVTDFDNALSHVSDSNLQQLLNDNQDTFQRIRDALPEHAARMNFKPETASAVLASLGAKVSPELLYELCPKYGTTTVVDLEGRKGVTTEFIRCVTLTLGSTVS
;
A
#
# COMPACT_ATOMS: atom_id res chain seq x y z
N MET A 1 19.56 44.59 -8.70
CA MET A 1 18.58 43.86 -9.52
C MET A 1 18.68 42.39 -9.15
N HIS A 2 17.68 41.86 -8.44
CA HIS A 2 17.62 40.45 -8.06
C HIS A 2 17.04 39.63 -9.22
N ASN A 3 17.79 38.63 -9.68
CA ASN A 3 17.24 37.56 -10.51
C ASN A 3 16.69 36.48 -9.58
N VAL A 4 15.36 36.40 -9.50
CA VAL A 4 14.64 35.29 -8.89
C VAL A 4 14.49 34.22 -9.98
N THR A 5 15.29 33.17 -9.92
CA THR A 5 15.08 31.97 -10.72
C THR A 5 13.84 31.28 -10.20
N SER A 6 12.83 31.20 -11.06
CA SER A 6 11.58 30.49 -10.86
C SER A 6 11.85 29.01 -10.53
N GLN A 7 11.67 28.64 -9.25
CA GLN A 7 11.46 27.24 -8.88
C GLN A 7 10.13 26.80 -9.50
N SER A 8 10.22 26.02 -10.58
CA SER A 8 9.13 25.21 -11.07
C SER A 8 8.79 24.20 -9.97
N SER A 9 7.77 24.48 -9.17
CA SER A 9 7.08 23.48 -8.37
C SER A 9 6.41 22.51 -9.34
N THR A 10 7.07 21.38 -9.62
CA THR A 10 6.41 20.22 -10.19
C THR A 10 5.39 19.75 -9.15
N SER A 11 4.16 20.25 -9.22
CA SER A 11 3.02 19.63 -8.56
C SER A 11 2.93 18.21 -9.13
N SER A 12 3.28 17.22 -8.33
CA SER A 12 3.14 15.81 -8.68
C SER A 12 1.65 15.49 -8.74
N ASN A 13 0.99 15.83 -9.85
CA ASN A 13 -0.42 15.51 -10.03
C ASN A 13 -0.58 13.99 -10.04
N VAL A 14 -1.06 13.43 -8.94
CA VAL A 14 -1.33 12.01 -8.82
C VAL A 14 -2.44 11.63 -9.80
N ILE A 15 -2.18 10.58 -10.57
CA ILE A 15 -3.06 10.09 -11.61
C ILE A 15 -4.16 9.23 -10.98
N ASN A 16 -5.42 9.48 -11.37
CA ASN A 16 -6.53 8.63 -10.96
C ASN A 16 -6.33 7.21 -11.53
N ALA A 17 -6.55 6.17 -10.73
CA ALA A 17 -6.35 4.77 -11.16
C ALA A 17 -7.13 4.43 -12.45
N SER A 18 -8.31 5.02 -12.64
CA SER A 18 -9.18 4.77 -13.81
C SER A 18 -8.63 5.31 -15.13
N ILE A 19 -7.70 6.26 -15.09
CA ILE A 19 -7.06 6.84 -16.29
C ILE A 19 -5.65 6.29 -16.53
N VAL A 20 -5.14 5.42 -15.64
CA VAL A 20 -3.91 4.67 -15.91
C VAL A 20 -4.23 3.70 -17.05
N SER A 21 -3.50 3.81 -18.15
CA SER A 21 -3.62 2.90 -19.29
C SER A 21 -2.52 1.83 -19.24
N GLN A 22 -2.56 0.88 -20.18
CA GLN A 22 -1.53 -0.15 -20.26
C GLN A 22 -0.14 0.42 -20.54
N ASN A 23 -0.04 1.58 -21.19
CA ASN A 23 1.26 2.21 -21.48
C ASN A 23 1.97 2.65 -20.20
N GLU A 24 1.23 3.04 -19.15
CA GLU A 24 1.77 3.45 -17.87
C GLU A 24 2.28 2.28 -17.01
N LEU A 25 2.04 1.02 -17.42
CA LEU A 25 2.62 -0.15 -16.75
C LEU A 25 4.15 -0.10 -16.72
N SER A 26 4.79 0.56 -17.71
CA SER A 26 6.24 0.76 -17.75
C SER A 26 6.76 1.44 -16.49
N ARG A 27 5.94 2.27 -15.82
CA ARG A 27 6.34 3.01 -14.60
C ARG A 27 6.83 2.09 -13.48
N ILE A 28 6.35 0.85 -13.43
CA ILE A 28 6.86 -0.13 -12.47
C ILE A 28 8.33 -0.44 -12.77
N GLN A 29 8.69 -0.67 -14.04
CA GLN A 29 10.09 -0.90 -14.44
C GLN A 29 10.92 0.38 -14.38
N ASP A 30 10.36 1.51 -14.81
CA ASP A 30 11.05 2.81 -14.78
C ASP A 30 11.46 3.21 -13.35
N ASN A 31 10.73 2.73 -12.33
CA ASN A 31 11.00 2.96 -10.91
C ASN A 31 11.48 1.70 -10.17
N ALA A 32 11.97 0.67 -10.88
CA ALA A 32 12.19 -0.66 -10.30
C ALA A 32 13.10 -0.67 -9.06
N ASP A 33 14.21 0.08 -9.10
CA ASP A 33 15.15 0.15 -7.97
C ASP A 33 14.55 0.81 -6.74
N ALA A 34 13.83 1.93 -6.94
CA ALA A 34 13.16 2.64 -5.87
C ALA A 34 12.02 1.78 -5.27
N ILE A 35 11.25 1.09 -6.11
CA ILE A 35 10.21 0.16 -5.67
C ILE A 35 10.81 -0.99 -4.87
N ARG A 36 11.90 -1.61 -5.35
CA ARG A 36 12.58 -2.69 -4.62
C ARG A 36 13.10 -2.24 -3.26
N ALA A 37 13.74 -1.09 -3.21
CA ALA A 37 14.27 -0.52 -1.96
C ALA A 37 13.14 -0.25 -0.97
N LYS A 38 12.06 0.41 -1.39
CA LYS A 38 10.91 0.69 -0.53
C LYS A 38 10.17 -0.60 -0.12
N ALA A 39 10.09 -1.61 -0.99
CA ALA A 39 9.51 -2.90 -0.65
C ALA A 39 10.31 -3.66 0.42
N MET A 40 11.65 -3.49 0.47
CA MET A 40 12.48 -4.01 1.57
C MET A 40 12.12 -3.32 2.89
N GLU A 41 12.07 -1.99 2.90
CA GLU A 41 11.72 -1.22 4.09
C GLU A 41 10.30 -1.52 4.60
N LEU A 42 9.34 -1.70 3.69
CA LEU A 42 8.00 -2.15 4.04
C LEU A 42 8.02 -3.56 4.65
N THR A 43 8.84 -4.47 4.14
CA THR A 43 8.98 -5.81 4.73
C THR A 43 9.53 -5.73 6.16
N ASP A 44 10.51 -4.85 6.41
CA ASP A 44 11.01 -4.60 7.77
C ASP A 44 9.91 -3.99 8.66
N SER A 45 9.09 -3.08 8.12
CA SER A 45 7.94 -2.49 8.80
C SER A 45 6.86 -3.51 9.15
N TRP A 46 6.75 -4.59 8.37
CA TRP A 46 5.91 -5.77 8.65
C TRP A 46 6.60 -6.82 9.52
N GLU A 47 7.63 -6.44 10.29
CA GLU A 47 8.40 -7.33 11.16
C GLU A 47 9.05 -8.50 10.42
N GLY A 48 9.43 -8.29 9.15
CA GLY A 48 10.05 -9.29 8.28
C GLY A 48 9.09 -10.29 7.66
N VAL A 49 7.77 -10.17 7.90
CA VAL A 49 6.78 -11.08 7.32
C VAL A 49 6.61 -10.76 5.84
N MET A 50 6.71 -11.77 4.98
CA MET A 50 6.53 -11.64 3.52
C MET A 50 5.22 -12.28 3.07
N PHE A 51 4.33 -11.46 2.50
CA PHE A 51 3.06 -11.94 1.94
C PHE A 51 3.18 -12.15 0.44
N ALA A 52 3.29 -13.41 0.01
CA ALA A 52 3.23 -13.76 -1.41
C ALA A 52 1.82 -13.47 -1.95
N LEU A 53 1.75 -12.82 -3.12
CA LEU A 53 0.49 -12.37 -3.70
C LEU A 53 0.18 -13.13 -4.99
N PRO A 54 -0.87 -13.97 -5.01
CA PRO A 54 -1.34 -14.61 -6.24
C PRO A 54 -1.88 -13.60 -7.27
N PRO A 55 -1.85 -13.92 -8.57
CA PRO A 55 -2.37 -13.04 -9.62
C PRO A 55 -3.82 -12.59 -9.39
N GLY A 56 -4.71 -13.53 -9.08
CA GLY A 56 -6.14 -13.23 -8.92
C GLY A 56 -6.47 -12.36 -7.70
N ASP A 57 -5.65 -12.41 -6.65
CA ASP A 57 -5.85 -11.55 -5.48
C ASP A 57 -5.41 -10.11 -5.78
N LEU A 58 -4.26 -9.94 -6.45
CA LEU A 58 -3.79 -8.63 -6.88
C LEU A 58 -4.73 -7.96 -7.89
N GLU A 59 -5.27 -8.73 -8.85
CA GLU A 59 -6.22 -8.22 -9.83
C GLU A 59 -7.47 -7.65 -9.14
N LYS A 60 -8.06 -8.40 -8.20
CA LYS A 60 -9.22 -7.93 -7.40
C LYS A 60 -8.89 -6.66 -6.64
N MET A 61 -7.72 -6.59 -6.01
CA MET A 61 -7.29 -5.41 -5.28
C MET A 61 -7.09 -4.19 -6.19
N ALA A 62 -6.51 -4.38 -7.38
CA ALA A 62 -6.33 -3.32 -8.36
C ALA A 62 -7.69 -2.80 -8.88
N LEU A 63 -8.64 -3.69 -9.16
CA LEU A 63 -10.01 -3.31 -9.53
C LEU A 63 -10.70 -2.55 -8.40
N ALA A 64 -10.53 -2.98 -7.14
CA ALA A 64 -11.04 -2.26 -5.97
C ALA A 64 -10.43 -0.86 -5.79
N LEU A 65 -9.22 -0.64 -6.29
CA LEU A 65 -8.60 0.69 -6.33
C LEU A 65 -9.03 1.54 -7.54
N GLY A 66 -9.81 0.96 -8.46
CA GLY A 66 -10.35 1.66 -9.63
C GLY A 66 -9.47 1.60 -10.86
N PHE A 67 -8.44 0.74 -10.91
CA PHE A 67 -7.74 0.44 -12.16
C PHE A 67 -8.70 -0.26 -13.13
N THR A 68 -8.49 -0.04 -14.43
CA THR A 68 -9.26 -0.72 -15.47
C THR A 68 -8.90 -2.22 -15.53
N PRO A 69 -9.81 -3.11 -15.97
CA PRO A 69 -9.52 -4.55 -16.09
C PRO A 69 -8.25 -4.85 -16.89
N ASP A 70 -8.10 -4.17 -18.03
CA ASP A 70 -6.95 -4.24 -18.94
C ASP A 70 -5.61 -3.91 -18.29
N VAL A 71 -5.60 -3.09 -17.23
CA VAL A 71 -4.42 -2.80 -16.44
C VAL A 71 -4.29 -3.79 -15.30
N ALA A 72 -5.37 -4.02 -14.54
CA ALA A 72 -5.40 -4.90 -13.37
C ALA A 72 -4.87 -6.32 -13.66
N GLU A 73 -5.22 -6.90 -14.80
CA GLU A 73 -4.77 -8.25 -15.20
C GLU A 73 -3.24 -8.35 -15.42
N LYS A 74 -2.56 -7.22 -15.68
CA LYS A 74 -1.14 -7.17 -16.04
C LYS A 74 -0.22 -6.77 -14.89
N ILE A 75 -0.74 -6.05 -13.88
CA ILE A 75 0.07 -5.53 -12.76
C ILE A 75 0.88 -6.64 -12.08
N HIS A 76 0.30 -7.84 -11.91
CA HIS A 76 0.99 -8.95 -11.25
C HIS A 76 2.30 -9.32 -11.92
N GLN A 77 2.29 -9.46 -13.24
CA GLN A 77 3.48 -9.85 -13.99
C GLN A 77 4.56 -8.77 -13.91
N GLU A 78 4.17 -7.50 -13.96
CA GLU A 78 5.09 -6.37 -13.81
C GLU A 78 5.75 -6.36 -12.43
N ILE A 79 4.97 -6.48 -11.35
CA ILE A 79 5.51 -6.55 -9.98
C ILE A 79 6.42 -7.76 -9.81
N ARG A 80 5.99 -8.93 -10.29
CA ARG A 80 6.79 -10.16 -10.22
C ARG A 80 8.14 -10.01 -10.92
N SER A 81 8.17 -9.29 -12.04
CA SER A 81 9.40 -9.08 -12.83
C SER A 81 10.44 -8.20 -12.14
N LEU A 82 10.04 -7.41 -11.13
CA LEU A 82 10.98 -6.71 -10.25
C LEU A 82 11.96 -7.66 -9.55
N ALA A 83 11.56 -8.93 -9.38
CA ALA A 83 12.34 -9.99 -8.73
C ALA A 83 12.83 -9.60 -7.32
N TYR A 84 12.03 -8.78 -6.63
CA TYR A 84 12.23 -8.33 -5.25
C TYR A 84 12.32 -9.51 -4.27
N ALA A 85 11.42 -10.48 -4.42
CA ALA A 85 11.34 -11.66 -3.58
C ALA A 85 11.28 -12.92 -4.45
N LYS A 86 11.76 -14.04 -3.90
CA LYS A 86 11.73 -15.35 -4.57
C LYS A 86 11.30 -16.44 -3.60
N THR A 87 10.48 -17.38 -4.06
CA THR A 87 10.29 -18.64 -3.34
C THR A 87 11.51 -19.53 -3.50
N GLN A 88 11.81 -20.34 -2.49
CA GLN A 88 12.73 -21.48 -2.62
C GLN A 88 11.89 -22.75 -2.69
N SER A 89 12.00 -23.49 -3.80
CA SER A 89 11.22 -24.71 -4.03
C SER A 89 12.08 -25.78 -4.70
N LEU A 90 11.58 -27.01 -4.77
CA LEU A 90 12.27 -28.12 -5.44
C LEU A 90 12.52 -27.86 -6.93
N THR A 91 11.72 -27.01 -7.58
CA THR A 91 11.90 -26.61 -8.99
C THR A 91 12.83 -25.42 -9.16
N GLY A 92 13.48 -24.96 -8.09
CA GLY A 92 14.38 -23.81 -8.08
C GLY A 92 13.70 -22.50 -7.66
N PRO A 93 14.47 -21.40 -7.63
CA PRO A 93 13.97 -20.11 -7.18
C PRO A 93 13.05 -19.47 -8.23
N ALA A 94 11.91 -18.97 -7.79
CA ALA A 94 10.94 -18.28 -8.66
C ALA A 94 10.58 -16.92 -8.08
N ALA A 95 10.66 -15.87 -8.90
CA ALA A 95 10.24 -14.53 -8.51
C ALA A 95 8.72 -14.48 -8.23
N ILE A 96 8.35 -13.73 -7.21
CA ILE A 96 6.95 -13.56 -6.76
C ILE A 96 6.60 -12.08 -6.60
N ALA A 97 5.31 -11.77 -6.77
CA ALA A 97 4.74 -10.52 -6.30
C ALA A 97 4.44 -10.63 -4.80
N THR A 98 4.53 -9.50 -4.09
CA THR A 98 4.21 -9.41 -2.65
C THR A 98 3.32 -8.20 -2.37
N TYR A 99 2.65 -8.17 -1.21
CA TYR A 99 1.94 -6.96 -0.77
C TYR A 99 2.84 -5.73 -0.73
N HIS A 100 4.09 -5.85 -0.26
CA HIS A 100 5.03 -4.74 -0.14
C HIS A 100 5.37 -4.11 -1.48
N ALA A 101 5.77 -4.95 -2.45
CA ALA A 101 6.07 -4.45 -3.79
C ALA A 101 4.80 -3.93 -4.48
N SER A 102 3.63 -4.51 -4.17
CA SER A 102 2.34 -4.03 -4.68
C SER A 102 1.99 -2.63 -4.21
N ASP A 103 2.16 -2.30 -2.93
CA ASP A 103 1.80 -0.97 -2.41
C ASP A 103 2.53 0.14 -3.17
N VAL A 104 3.84 -0.03 -3.31
CA VAL A 104 4.70 0.96 -3.96
C VAL A 104 4.47 0.98 -5.46
N SER A 105 4.25 -0.18 -6.09
CA SER A 105 3.96 -0.24 -7.53
C SER A 105 2.65 0.44 -7.88
N LEU A 106 1.60 0.29 -7.05
CA LEU A 106 0.32 0.95 -7.26
C LEU A 106 0.42 2.47 -7.09
N LEU A 107 1.28 2.95 -6.19
CA LEU A 107 1.64 4.37 -6.09
C LEU A 107 2.39 4.85 -7.35
N ALA A 108 3.39 4.09 -7.81
CA ALA A 108 4.18 4.41 -9.00
C ALA A 108 3.33 4.50 -10.27
N LEU A 109 2.39 3.56 -10.47
CA LEU A 109 1.44 3.60 -11.57
C LEU A 109 0.62 4.89 -11.57
N ARG A 110 0.32 5.43 -10.38
CA ARG A 110 -0.39 6.68 -10.18
C ARG A 110 0.51 7.92 -10.23
N GLY A 111 1.77 7.76 -10.63
CA GLY A 111 2.69 8.86 -10.88
C GLY A 111 3.45 9.33 -9.64
N VAL A 112 3.35 8.62 -8.51
CA VAL A 112 4.17 8.91 -7.32
C VAL A 112 5.60 8.44 -7.58
N THR A 113 6.57 9.32 -7.35
CA THR A 113 8.00 9.03 -7.49
C THR A 113 8.79 9.21 -6.19
N ASP A 114 8.25 9.96 -5.23
CA ASP A 114 8.78 10.09 -3.87
C ASP A 114 7.95 9.21 -2.92
N PHE A 115 8.38 7.96 -2.74
CA PHE A 115 7.66 7.00 -1.92
C PHE A 115 7.81 7.27 -0.42
N ASP A 116 8.87 7.95 0.01
CA ASP A 116 9.14 8.26 1.42
C ASP A 116 8.15 9.29 1.96
N ASN A 117 7.66 10.17 1.09
CA ASN A 117 6.74 11.26 1.46
C ASN A 117 5.34 11.09 0.87
N ALA A 118 5.01 9.93 0.29
CA ALA A 118 3.75 9.67 -0.39
C ALA A 118 2.51 9.94 0.49
N LEU A 119 2.61 9.69 1.80
CA LEU A 119 1.56 9.93 2.79
C LEU A 119 1.92 11.03 3.79
N SER A 120 2.83 11.95 3.42
CA SER A 120 3.27 13.04 4.31
C SER A 120 2.16 14.00 4.75
N HIS A 121 1.05 14.06 4.00
CA HIS A 121 -0.16 14.80 4.37
C HIS A 121 -1.00 14.10 5.45
N VAL A 122 -0.74 12.82 5.74
CA VAL A 122 -1.52 12.02 6.68
C VAL A 122 -0.95 12.11 8.10
N SER A 123 -1.80 12.41 9.06
CA SER A 123 -1.47 12.47 10.48
C SER A 123 -2.64 12.02 11.37
N ASP A 124 -2.40 11.90 12.67
CA ASP A 124 -3.47 11.64 13.65
C ASP A 124 -4.66 12.62 13.53
N SER A 125 -4.39 13.89 13.21
CA SER A 125 -5.41 14.93 13.16
C SER A 125 -6.40 14.80 12.00
N ASN A 126 -6.05 14.08 10.93
CA ASN A 126 -6.87 13.99 9.72
C ASN A 126 -7.12 12.57 9.23
N LEU A 127 -6.46 11.54 9.80
CA LEU A 127 -6.61 10.15 9.36
C LEU A 127 -8.06 9.71 9.32
N GLN A 128 -8.82 9.94 10.40
CA GLN A 128 -10.22 9.50 10.46
C GLN A 128 -11.07 10.21 9.39
N GLN A 129 -10.85 11.51 9.16
CA GLN A 129 -11.58 12.25 8.15
C GLN A 129 -11.27 11.72 6.74
N LEU A 130 -9.98 11.49 6.43
CA LEU A 130 -9.56 10.92 5.14
C LEU A 130 -10.18 9.55 4.88
N LEU A 131 -10.23 8.69 5.91
CA LEU A 131 -10.85 7.37 5.80
C LEU A 131 -12.38 7.46 5.65
N ASN A 132 -13.05 8.39 6.34
CA ASN A 132 -14.48 8.64 6.17
C ASN A 132 -14.81 9.14 4.75
N ASP A 133 -14.03 10.10 4.24
CA ASP A 133 -14.22 10.68 2.90
C ASP A 133 -13.98 9.65 1.78
N ASN A 134 -13.27 8.57 2.09
CA ASN A 134 -12.91 7.49 1.16
C ASN A 134 -13.50 6.13 1.59
N GLN A 135 -14.59 6.14 2.36
CA GLN A 135 -15.19 4.92 2.93
C GLN A 135 -15.57 3.89 1.85
N ASP A 136 -16.07 4.34 0.69
CA ASP A 136 -16.41 3.45 -0.43
C ASP A 136 -15.18 2.71 -0.98
N THR A 137 -14.04 3.40 -1.08
CA THR A 137 -12.78 2.77 -1.51
C THR A 137 -12.28 1.80 -0.45
N PHE A 138 -12.31 2.19 0.82
CA PHE A 138 -11.96 1.31 1.93
C PHE A 138 -12.76 0.01 1.90
N GLN A 139 -14.08 0.12 1.72
CA GLN A 139 -15.00 -1.01 1.71
C GLN A 139 -14.74 -1.94 0.51
N ARG A 140 -14.56 -1.38 -0.70
CA ARG A 140 -14.21 -2.18 -1.89
C ARG A 140 -12.90 -2.92 -1.73
N ILE A 141 -11.89 -2.30 -1.12
CA ILE A 141 -10.61 -2.95 -0.83
C ILE A 141 -10.83 -4.10 0.16
N ARG A 142 -11.57 -3.88 1.25
CA ARG A 142 -11.87 -4.92 2.24
C ARG A 142 -12.50 -6.14 1.59
N ASP A 143 -13.49 -5.94 0.74
CA ASP A 143 -14.20 -7.03 0.06
C ASP A 143 -13.34 -7.75 -1.00
N ALA A 144 -12.27 -7.11 -1.47
CA ALA A 144 -11.32 -7.69 -2.43
C ALA A 144 -10.17 -8.47 -1.75
N LEU A 145 -9.93 -8.28 -0.45
CA LEU A 145 -8.86 -8.96 0.26
C LEU A 145 -9.19 -10.42 0.52
N PRO A 146 -8.18 -11.31 0.52
CA PRO A 146 -8.40 -12.73 0.82
C PRO A 146 -8.74 -12.95 2.30
N GLU A 147 -9.59 -13.95 2.59
CA GLU A 147 -10.11 -14.21 3.95
C GLU A 147 -9.04 -14.32 5.05
N HIS A 148 -7.85 -14.80 4.70
CA HIS A 148 -6.76 -14.96 5.66
C HIS A 148 -6.26 -13.63 6.22
N ALA A 149 -6.43 -12.51 5.49
CA ALA A 149 -6.05 -11.18 5.94
C ALA A 149 -6.83 -10.75 7.19
N ALA A 150 -8.07 -11.21 7.35
CA ALA A 150 -8.90 -10.94 8.54
C ALA A 150 -8.51 -11.81 9.75
N ARG A 151 -7.67 -12.84 9.58
CA ARG A 151 -7.30 -13.80 10.64
C ARG A 151 -5.91 -13.57 11.21
N MET A 152 -5.06 -12.83 10.50
CA MET A 152 -3.72 -12.47 10.96
C MET A 152 -3.75 -11.12 11.65
N ASN A 153 -3.16 -11.05 12.85
CA ASN A 153 -3.12 -9.83 13.65
C ASN A 153 -1.67 -9.41 13.89
N PHE A 154 -1.43 -8.11 13.77
CA PHE A 154 -0.16 -7.47 14.06
C PHE A 154 -0.35 -6.44 15.16
N LYS A 155 0.75 -6.08 15.81
CA LYS A 155 0.72 -5.01 16.81
C LYS A 155 0.31 -3.69 16.12
N PRO A 156 -0.40 -2.78 16.80
CA PRO A 156 -0.71 -1.47 16.24
C PRO A 156 0.55 -0.68 15.82
N GLU A 157 1.69 -0.96 16.46
CA GLU A 157 3.01 -0.43 16.11
C GLU A 157 3.46 -0.87 14.70
N THR A 158 3.16 -2.10 14.29
CA THR A 158 3.42 -2.57 12.92
C THR A 158 2.60 -1.75 11.92
N ALA A 159 1.32 -1.52 12.20
CA ALA A 159 0.45 -0.71 11.35
C ALA A 159 0.97 0.73 11.22
N SER A 160 1.39 1.32 12.35
CA SER A 160 2.00 2.66 12.40
C SER A 160 3.30 2.70 11.61
N ALA A 161 4.19 1.71 11.76
CA ALA A 161 5.46 1.62 11.04
C ALA A 161 5.26 1.53 9.52
N VAL A 162 4.30 0.72 9.06
CA VAL A 162 3.95 0.62 7.63
C VAL A 162 3.54 1.98 7.07
N LEU A 163 2.67 2.72 7.75
CA LEU A 163 2.27 4.06 7.31
C LEU A 163 3.42 5.07 7.40
N ALA A 164 4.26 4.97 8.43
CA ALA A 164 5.42 5.84 8.63
C ALA A 164 6.50 5.65 7.55
N SER A 165 6.70 4.43 7.05
CA SER A 165 7.62 4.15 5.92
C SER A 165 7.21 4.84 4.62
N LEU A 166 5.94 5.28 4.54
CA LEU A 166 5.38 6.06 3.43
C LEU A 166 5.22 7.54 3.80
N GLY A 167 5.71 7.98 4.96
CA GLY A 167 5.76 9.39 5.39
C GLY A 167 4.62 9.84 6.32
N ALA A 168 3.66 8.97 6.63
CA ALA A 168 2.55 9.33 7.51
C ALA A 168 2.99 9.45 8.98
N LYS A 169 2.31 10.32 9.75
CA LYS A 169 2.56 10.52 11.18
C LYS A 169 1.36 10.09 12.00
N VAL A 170 1.17 8.77 12.11
CA VAL A 170 0.00 8.16 12.75
C VAL A 170 0.42 7.32 13.95
N SER A 171 -0.21 7.55 15.10
CA SER A 171 0.04 6.80 16.33
C SER A 171 -0.57 5.38 16.29
N PRO A 172 0.10 4.40 16.92
CA PRO A 172 -0.42 3.05 17.11
C PRO A 172 -1.80 3.03 17.81
N GLU A 173 -1.98 3.87 18.84
CA GLU A 173 -3.22 3.96 19.61
C GLU A 173 -4.41 4.35 18.74
N LEU A 174 -4.24 5.37 17.88
CA LEU A 174 -5.29 5.79 16.97
C LEU A 174 -5.67 4.67 16.00
N LEU A 175 -4.69 3.96 15.44
CA LEU A 175 -4.96 2.83 14.53
C LEU A 175 -5.73 1.71 15.22
N TYR A 176 -5.38 1.39 16.46
CA TYR A 176 -6.11 0.41 17.26
C TYR A 176 -7.56 0.86 17.53
N GLU A 177 -7.78 2.13 17.87
CA GLU A 177 -9.11 2.69 18.13
C GLU A 177 -9.99 2.79 16.87
N LEU A 178 -9.38 3.05 15.71
CA LEU A 178 -10.10 3.15 14.44
C LEU A 178 -10.47 1.77 13.88
N CYS A 179 -9.62 0.76 14.05
CA CYS A 179 -9.84 -0.57 13.49
C CYS A 179 -11.28 -1.10 13.61
N PRO A 180 -11.92 -1.17 14.79
CA PRO A 180 -13.30 -1.68 14.88
C PRO A 180 -14.35 -0.77 14.23
N LYS A 181 -14.06 0.53 14.05
CA LYS A 181 -15.00 1.49 13.43
C LYS A 181 -15.15 1.26 11.93
N TYR A 182 -14.17 0.62 11.28
CA TYR A 182 -14.17 0.33 9.85
C TYR A 182 -14.55 -1.13 9.54
N GLY A 183 -15.22 -1.81 10.48
CA GLY A 183 -15.76 -3.16 10.28
C GLY A 183 -14.68 -4.25 10.18
N THR A 184 -13.47 -3.97 10.65
CA THR A 184 -12.40 -4.95 10.87
C THR A 184 -12.26 -5.25 12.36
N THR A 185 -11.43 -6.22 12.75
CA THR A 185 -11.33 -6.64 14.15
C THR A 185 -10.03 -6.21 14.83
N THR A 186 -10.12 -5.91 16.11
CA THR A 186 -8.99 -5.83 17.05
C THR A 186 -9.00 -7.03 17.98
N VAL A 187 -7.82 -7.42 18.45
CA VAL A 187 -7.65 -8.48 19.44
C VAL A 187 -6.87 -7.98 20.65
N VAL A 188 -7.10 -8.61 21.80
CA VAL A 188 -6.30 -8.46 23.00
C VAL A 188 -6.05 -9.86 23.54
N ASP A 189 -4.79 -10.21 23.78
CA ASP A 189 -4.45 -11.50 24.37
C ASP A 189 -4.47 -11.49 25.90
N LEU A 190 -4.14 -12.63 26.52
CA LEU A 190 -4.13 -12.79 27.97
C LEU A 190 -3.07 -11.92 28.67
N GLU A 191 -2.05 -11.44 27.94
CA GLU A 191 -1.01 -10.54 28.45
C GLU A 191 -1.36 -9.06 28.22
N GLY A 192 -2.56 -8.78 27.67
CA GLY A 192 -3.00 -7.42 27.36
C GLY A 192 -2.37 -6.84 26.09
N ARG A 193 -1.67 -7.66 25.28
CA ARG A 193 -1.08 -7.20 24.03
C ARG A 193 -2.18 -6.99 23.00
N LYS A 194 -2.17 -5.80 22.40
CA LYS A 194 -3.14 -5.37 21.40
C LYS A 194 -2.75 -5.86 20.01
N GLY A 195 -3.75 -6.13 19.17
CA GLY A 195 -3.55 -6.42 17.76
C GLY A 195 -4.61 -5.79 16.87
N VAL A 196 -4.21 -5.43 15.66
CA VAL A 196 -5.06 -5.05 14.53
C VAL A 196 -4.86 -6.06 13.40
N THR A 197 -5.91 -6.32 12.62
CA THR A 197 -5.81 -7.30 11.53
C THR A 197 -4.94 -6.81 10.38
N THR A 198 -4.31 -7.74 9.65
CA THR A 198 -3.66 -7.45 8.36
C THR A 198 -4.65 -6.79 7.42
N GLU A 199 -5.90 -7.27 7.37
CA GLU A 199 -7.00 -6.66 6.61
C GLU A 199 -7.11 -5.15 6.87
N PHE A 200 -7.19 -4.72 8.14
CA PHE A 200 -7.26 -3.31 8.50
C PHE A 200 -6.06 -2.51 7.97
N ILE A 201 -4.84 -2.99 8.19
CA ILE A 201 -3.62 -2.31 7.74
C ILE A 201 -3.65 -2.16 6.21
N ARG A 202 -3.97 -3.23 5.47
CA ARG A 202 -4.08 -3.21 4.00
C ARG A 202 -5.12 -2.20 3.52
N CYS A 203 -6.32 -2.22 4.11
CA CYS A 203 -7.39 -1.28 3.74
C CYS A 203 -6.96 0.17 3.98
N VAL A 204 -6.36 0.48 5.13
CA VAL A 204 -5.88 1.84 5.44
C VAL A 204 -4.80 2.26 4.46
N THR A 205 -3.72 1.47 4.30
CA THR A 205 -2.59 1.82 3.43
C THR A 205 -3.02 2.06 1.99
N LEU A 206 -3.84 1.17 1.42
CA LEU A 206 -4.28 1.28 0.03
C LEU A 206 -5.30 2.41 -0.17
N THR A 207 -6.20 2.63 0.80
CA THR A 207 -7.14 3.76 0.76
C THR A 207 -6.38 5.08 0.81
N LEU A 208 -5.45 5.25 1.75
CA LEU A 208 -4.65 6.47 1.86
C LEU A 208 -3.76 6.68 0.64
N GLY A 209 -3.18 5.59 0.11
CA GLY A 209 -2.46 5.62 -1.17
C GLY A 209 -3.33 6.21 -2.27
N SER A 210 -4.64 5.93 -2.30
CA SER A 210 -5.59 6.53 -3.24
C SER A 210 -5.76 8.06 -3.11
N THR A 211 -5.39 8.65 -1.97
CA THR A 211 -5.57 10.08 -1.64
C THR A 211 -4.32 10.95 -1.85
N VAL A 212 -3.19 10.37 -2.27
CA VAL A 212 -1.94 11.12 -2.49
C VAL A 212 -2.21 12.30 -3.42
N SER A 213 -1.69 13.47 -3.06
CA SER A 213 -1.91 14.76 -3.72
C SER A 213 -0.62 15.36 -4.24
#